data_AF-A0A3B9A3Q4-F1
#
_entry.id   AF-A0A3B9A3Q4-F1
#
_cell.length_a   1.000
_cell.length_b   1.000
_cell.length_c   1.000
_cell.angle_alpha   90.00
_cell.angle_beta   90.00
_cell.angle_gamma   90.00
#
_symmetry.space_group_name_H-M   'P 1'
#
loop_
_entity.id
_entity.type
_entity.pdbx_description
1 polymer ?
#
loop_
_entity_poly.entity_id
_entity_poly.type
_entity_poly.pdbx_seq_one_letter_code
_entity_poly.pdbx_strand_id
1 'polypeptide(L)'
;MDRKLTSVIVSLVAVLVFFLLIVWIGGMINPDLQLDETGVLRFAFVGIGLLIVFIVYLLTRQSQIWEVGTREVVYMAIGAALYAVLSFLFNGTVFAVPSVSQVALRPAVAIPMFFGFAFGPSVGFFTGAVGNMFGDALTGFGLSPQWSVGNGLIGMVAGMALLFKDRQKGINVVLVISFILALLATAVFFLNRNVPNMMFFDPEAGIFGDATISWFAGLSAIVGFLLVVAIRFTAVFNKNPEVTAAVAWSLLGNFIGIGFAAISDIWINGYPPAVAIVGEFLPAAGPNSIFAAILVPLLVAAYSAVQRQTGR
;
A
#
# COMPACT_ATOMS: atom_id res chain seq x y z
N MET A 1 -9.28 26.94 -15.73
CA MET A 1 -9.09 25.52 -15.39
C MET A 1 -9.61 25.32 -13.97
N ASP A 2 -10.38 24.25 -13.70
CA ASP A 2 -10.82 23.93 -12.34
C ASP A 2 -9.58 23.78 -11.43
N ARG A 3 -9.55 24.48 -10.30
CA ARG A 3 -8.41 24.48 -9.37
C ARG A 3 -8.14 23.06 -8.86
N LYS A 4 -9.18 22.25 -8.63
CA LYS A 4 -9.06 20.84 -8.23
C LYS A 4 -8.41 19.98 -9.30
N LEU A 5 -8.85 20.14 -10.55
CA LEU A 5 -8.29 19.42 -11.69
C LEU A 5 -6.79 19.72 -11.81
N THR A 6 -6.44 21.00 -11.70
CA THR A 6 -5.04 21.46 -11.73
C THR A 6 -4.23 20.80 -10.62
N SER A 7 -4.71 20.85 -9.37
CA SER A 7 -4.07 20.25 -8.21
C SER A 7 -3.82 18.75 -8.34
N VAL A 8 -4.81 17.99 -8.83
CA VAL A 8 -4.66 16.54 -9.02
C VAL A 8 -3.66 16.23 -10.13
N ILE A 9 -3.76 16.90 -11.28
CA ILE A 9 -2.81 16.72 -12.39
C ILE A 9 -1.38 17.03 -11.92
N VAL A 10 -1.18 18.14 -11.23
CA VAL A 10 0.13 18.52 -10.69
C VAL A 10 0.65 17.47 -9.71
N SER A 11 -0.20 16.92 -8.84
CA SER A 11 0.19 15.87 -7.89
C SER A 11 0.62 14.58 -8.60
N LEU A 12 -0.11 14.15 -9.64
CA LEU A 12 0.23 12.97 -10.43
C LEU A 12 1.53 13.15 -11.23
N VAL A 13 1.68 14.33 -11.85
CA VAL A 13 2.92 14.70 -12.56
C VAL A 13 4.09 14.76 -11.58
N ALA A 14 3.89 15.29 -10.37
CA ALA A 14 4.93 15.34 -9.35
C ALA A 14 5.41 13.93 -8.98
N VAL A 15 4.50 12.96 -8.76
CA VAL A 15 4.89 11.55 -8.51
C VAL A 15 5.74 11.00 -9.65
N LEU A 16 5.32 11.19 -10.90
CA LEU A 16 6.08 10.73 -12.07
C LEU A 16 7.46 11.38 -12.15
N VAL A 17 7.55 12.70 -11.91
CA VAL A 17 8.81 13.44 -11.89
C VAL A 17 9.73 12.91 -10.80
N PHE A 18 9.23 12.69 -9.58
CA PHE A 18 10.03 12.11 -8.50
C PHE A 18 10.59 10.73 -8.88
N PHE A 19 9.78 9.87 -9.51
CA PHE A 19 10.23 8.55 -9.92
C PHE A 19 11.33 8.64 -10.97
N LEU A 20 11.16 9.48 -11.99
CA LEU A 20 12.17 9.70 -13.03
C LEU A 20 13.46 10.29 -12.45
N LEU A 21 13.37 11.23 -11.50
CA LEU A 21 14.53 11.79 -10.83
C LEU A 21 15.28 10.73 -10.01
N ILE A 22 14.58 9.87 -9.26
CA ILE A 22 15.21 8.79 -8.48
C ILE A 22 15.91 7.80 -9.42
N VAL A 23 15.26 7.42 -10.53
CA VAL A 23 15.87 6.50 -11.51
C VAL A 23 17.10 7.12 -12.16
N TRP A 24 17.00 8.34 -12.67
CA TRP A 24 18.10 8.94 -13.43
C TRP A 24 19.22 9.44 -12.53
N ILE A 25 18.91 10.25 -11.52
CA ILE A 25 19.93 10.82 -10.63
C ILE A 25 20.43 9.73 -9.67
N GLY A 26 19.53 8.94 -9.10
CA GLY A 26 19.92 7.82 -8.22
C GLY A 26 20.75 6.78 -8.97
N GLY A 27 20.35 6.39 -10.19
CA GLY A 27 21.09 5.44 -11.03
C GLY A 27 22.46 5.91 -11.49
N MET A 28 22.70 7.23 -11.54
CA MET A 28 24.04 7.80 -11.77
C MET A 28 24.96 7.68 -10.56
N ILE A 29 24.40 7.62 -9.35
CA ILE A 29 25.14 7.61 -8.08
C ILE A 29 25.30 6.19 -7.54
N ASN A 30 24.27 5.35 -7.72
CA ASN A 30 24.21 3.97 -7.27
C ASN A 30 23.74 3.07 -8.43
N PRO A 31 24.60 2.17 -8.96
CA PRO A 31 24.24 1.22 -10.00
C PRO A 31 23.04 0.33 -9.66
N ASP A 32 22.80 0.03 -8.37
CA ASP A 32 21.66 -0.80 -7.93
C ASP A 32 20.30 -0.13 -8.17
N LEU A 33 20.30 1.19 -8.44
CA LEU A 33 19.09 1.96 -8.76
C LEU A 33 18.84 2.07 -10.26
N GLN A 34 19.71 1.50 -11.10
CA GLN A 34 19.44 1.41 -12.52
C GLN A 34 18.34 0.39 -12.78
N LEU A 35 17.39 0.75 -13.64
CA LEU A 35 16.35 -0.18 -14.04
C LEU A 35 16.94 -1.24 -14.98
N ASP A 36 16.48 -2.47 -14.78
CA ASP A 36 16.74 -3.60 -15.66
C ASP A 36 15.97 -3.48 -17.00
N GLU A 37 16.05 -4.51 -17.84
CA GLU A 37 15.33 -4.59 -19.11
C GLU A 37 13.80 -4.47 -18.97
N THR A 38 13.25 -4.73 -17.79
CA THR A 38 11.82 -4.62 -17.51
C THR A 38 11.39 -3.18 -17.18
N GLY A 39 12.33 -2.25 -17.04
CA GLY A 39 12.08 -0.86 -16.64
C GLY A 39 10.98 -0.14 -17.44
N VAL A 40 10.91 -0.37 -18.76
CA VAL A 40 9.85 0.20 -19.61
C VAL A 40 8.47 -0.31 -19.20
N LEU A 41 8.33 -1.62 -18.95
CA LEU A 41 7.07 -2.21 -18.49
C LEU A 41 6.71 -1.74 -17.08
N ARG A 42 7.70 -1.61 -16.17
CA ARG A 42 7.48 -1.03 -14.84
C ARG A 42 6.85 0.37 -14.94
N PHE A 43 7.37 1.22 -15.83
CA PHE A 43 6.81 2.57 -16.06
C PHE A 43 5.49 2.58 -16.84
N ALA A 44 5.22 1.59 -17.68
CA ALA A 44 3.90 1.42 -18.28
C ALA A 44 2.83 1.18 -17.18
N PHE A 45 3.14 0.35 -16.18
CA PHE A 45 2.27 0.16 -15.02
C PHE A 45 2.20 1.41 -14.12
N VAL A 46 3.27 2.19 -13.98
CA VAL A 46 3.18 3.53 -13.35
C VAL A 46 2.12 4.38 -14.05
N GLY A 47 2.15 4.43 -15.39
CA GLY A 47 1.13 5.12 -16.19
C GLY A 47 -0.29 4.61 -15.94
N ILE A 48 -0.49 3.30 -15.91
CA ILE A 48 -1.79 2.67 -15.60
C ILE A 48 -2.27 3.08 -14.21
N GLY A 49 -1.42 3.01 -13.19
CA GLY A 49 -1.80 3.36 -11.83
C GLY A 49 -2.12 4.84 -11.67
N LEU A 50 -1.37 5.74 -12.31
CA LEU A 50 -1.71 7.17 -12.37
C LEU A 50 -3.04 7.43 -13.08
N LEU A 51 -3.31 6.69 -14.16
CA LEU A 51 -4.59 6.75 -14.87
C LEU A 51 -5.75 6.27 -13.98
N ILE A 52 -5.57 5.21 -13.20
CA ILE A 52 -6.56 4.74 -12.22
C ILE A 52 -6.89 5.86 -11.24
N VAL A 53 -5.88 6.50 -10.64
CA VAL A 53 -6.09 7.63 -9.71
C VAL A 53 -6.87 8.75 -10.40
N PHE A 54 -6.50 9.10 -11.64
CA PHE A 54 -7.17 10.14 -12.40
C PHE A 54 -8.63 9.79 -12.71
N ILE A 55 -8.93 8.55 -13.10
CA ILE A 55 -10.30 8.07 -13.33
C ILE A 55 -11.12 8.14 -12.03
N VAL A 56 -10.57 7.68 -10.91
CA VAL A 56 -11.24 7.74 -9.60
C VAL A 56 -11.52 9.20 -9.21
N TYR A 57 -10.58 10.11 -9.45
CA TYR A 57 -10.81 11.55 -9.31
C TYR A 57 -11.96 12.02 -10.20
N LEU A 58 -11.98 11.69 -11.49
CA LEU A 58 -13.07 12.11 -12.40
C LEU A 58 -14.44 11.64 -11.92
N LEU A 59 -14.54 10.40 -11.44
CA LEU A 59 -15.77 9.82 -10.89
C LEU A 59 -16.22 10.50 -9.59
N THR A 60 -15.30 11.16 -8.88
CA THR A 60 -15.55 11.73 -7.54
C THR A 60 -15.22 13.22 -7.44
N ARG A 61 -15.04 13.89 -8.59
CA ARG A 61 -14.56 15.29 -8.72
C ARG A 61 -15.44 16.34 -8.04
N GLN A 62 -16.70 15.98 -7.79
CA GLN A 62 -17.65 16.85 -7.08
C GLN A 62 -17.29 17.01 -5.60
N SER A 63 -16.55 16.04 -5.04
CA SER A 63 -16.06 16.13 -3.66
C SER A 63 -14.86 17.06 -3.54
N GLN A 64 -14.69 17.65 -2.36
CA GLN A 64 -13.54 18.51 -2.02
C GLN A 64 -12.35 17.73 -1.46
N ILE A 65 -12.47 16.42 -1.27
CA ILE A 65 -11.41 15.59 -0.70
C ILE A 65 -10.13 15.53 -1.56
N TRP A 66 -10.23 15.93 -2.84
CA TRP A 66 -9.12 15.97 -3.79
C TRP A 66 -8.41 17.32 -3.86
N GLU A 67 -8.87 18.32 -3.11
CA GLU A 67 -8.21 19.63 -3.06
C GLU A 67 -6.78 19.49 -2.52
N VAL A 68 -5.84 20.14 -3.21
CA VAL A 68 -4.43 20.22 -2.77
C VAL A 68 -4.08 21.69 -2.66
N GLY A 69 -3.97 22.17 -1.42
CA GLY A 69 -3.44 23.47 -1.07
C GLY A 69 -2.06 23.34 -0.41
N THR A 70 -1.60 24.43 0.22
CA THR A 70 -0.27 24.48 0.84
C THR A 70 -0.11 23.47 1.97
N ARG A 71 -1.16 23.23 2.76
CA ARG A 71 -1.11 22.28 3.88
C ARG A 71 -0.95 20.85 3.37
N GLU A 72 -1.69 20.50 2.33
CA GLU A 72 -1.66 19.18 1.72
C GLU A 72 -0.29 18.89 1.10
N VAL A 73 0.34 19.87 0.44
CA VAL A 73 1.72 19.75 -0.07
C VAL A 73 2.72 19.50 1.06
N VAL A 74 2.58 20.19 2.20
CA VAL A 74 3.44 19.95 3.38
C VAL A 74 3.21 18.55 3.94
N TYR A 75 1.96 18.09 4.05
CA TYR A 75 1.65 16.74 4.53
C TYR A 75 2.13 15.66 3.56
N MET A 76 2.11 15.90 2.25
CA MET A 76 2.71 15.02 1.25
C MET A 76 4.21 14.85 1.49
N ALA A 77 4.93 15.94 1.70
CA ALA A 77 6.38 15.91 1.96
C ALA A 77 6.72 15.21 3.29
N ILE A 78 6.00 15.55 4.37
CA ILE A 78 6.19 14.92 5.69
C ILE A 78 5.86 13.43 5.62
N GLY A 79 4.73 13.07 5.01
CA GLY A 79 4.28 11.69 4.86
C GLY A 79 5.28 10.87 4.07
N ALA A 80 5.72 11.36 2.90
CA ALA A 80 6.72 10.69 2.08
C ALA A 80 8.06 10.50 2.82
N ALA A 81 8.54 11.52 3.55
CA ALA A 81 9.77 11.43 4.32
C ALA A 81 9.65 10.41 5.48
N LEU A 82 8.56 10.45 6.24
CA LEU A 82 8.30 9.48 7.32
C LEU A 82 8.22 8.06 6.77
N TYR A 83 7.50 7.87 5.65
CA TYR A 83 7.35 6.55 5.06
C TYR A 83 8.66 6.03 4.49
N ALA A 84 9.46 6.88 3.84
CA ALA A 84 10.77 6.51 3.32
C ALA A 84 11.74 6.09 4.44
N VAL A 85 11.87 6.89 5.50
CA VAL A 85 12.78 6.60 6.62
C VAL A 85 12.37 5.35 7.38
N LEU A 86 11.07 5.18 7.66
CA LEU A 86 10.59 3.99 8.35
C LEU A 86 10.66 2.76 7.45
N SER A 87 10.41 2.89 6.14
CA SER A 87 10.61 1.78 5.20
C SER A 87 12.08 1.40 5.14
N PHE A 88 13.00 2.36 5.09
CA PHE A 88 14.44 2.10 5.17
C PHE A 88 14.80 1.30 6.43
N LEU A 89 14.30 1.73 7.59
CA LEU A 89 14.55 1.06 8.86
C LEU A 89 13.97 -0.37 8.87
N PHE A 90 12.69 -0.55 8.54
CA PHE A 90 12.03 -1.84 8.72
C PHE A 90 12.27 -2.83 7.57
N ASN A 91 12.25 -2.38 6.31
CA ASN A 91 12.51 -3.26 5.17
C ASN A 91 13.97 -3.74 5.16
N GLY A 92 14.92 -2.86 5.53
CA GLY A 92 16.36 -3.19 5.52
C GLY A 92 16.85 -3.97 6.74
N THR A 93 16.13 -3.99 7.86
CA THR A 93 16.66 -4.55 9.12
C THR A 93 15.77 -5.57 9.85
N VAL A 94 14.51 -5.79 9.44
CA VAL A 94 13.52 -6.48 10.29
C VAL A 94 12.61 -7.44 9.49
N PHE A 95 13.06 -8.70 9.35
CA PHE A 95 12.30 -9.90 8.94
C PHE A 95 11.68 -9.92 7.52
N ALA A 96 12.33 -10.66 6.61
CA ALA A 96 11.73 -11.09 5.35
C ALA A 96 10.59 -12.10 5.61
N VAL A 97 9.51 -11.98 4.84
CA VAL A 97 8.35 -12.89 4.91
C VAL A 97 8.51 -13.97 3.84
N PRO A 98 8.10 -15.23 4.11
CA PRO A 98 8.00 -16.27 3.08
C PRO A 98 7.28 -15.79 1.82
N SER A 99 8.01 -15.62 0.72
CA SER A 99 7.63 -14.86 -0.47
C SER A 99 8.46 -15.28 -1.70
N VAL A 100 7.95 -15.04 -2.91
CA VAL A 100 8.73 -15.27 -4.16
C VAL A 100 9.63 -14.10 -4.55
N SER A 101 9.37 -12.92 -4.00
CA SER A 101 10.16 -11.70 -4.20
C SER A 101 10.49 -11.04 -2.85
N GLN A 102 11.27 -9.96 -2.85
CA GLN A 102 11.69 -9.26 -1.63
C GLN A 102 10.52 -8.57 -0.91
N VAL A 103 9.81 -9.33 -0.09
CA VAL A 103 8.71 -8.86 0.77
C VAL A 103 9.15 -8.93 2.22
N ALA A 104 9.20 -7.77 2.89
CA ALA A 104 9.49 -7.66 4.32
C ALA A 104 8.21 -7.46 5.15
N LEU A 105 8.31 -7.58 6.47
CA LEU A 105 7.29 -7.04 7.37
C LEU A 105 7.35 -5.52 7.34
N ARG A 106 6.22 -4.85 7.04
CA ARG A 106 6.20 -3.40 6.75
C ARG A 106 5.30 -2.62 7.73
N PRO A 107 5.68 -2.43 9.01
CA PRO A 107 4.94 -1.57 9.93
C PRO A 107 4.71 -0.15 9.38
N ALA A 108 5.67 0.33 8.58
CA ALA A 108 5.64 1.65 7.95
C ALA A 108 4.43 1.86 7.01
N VAL A 109 3.78 0.81 6.52
CA VAL A 109 2.59 0.91 5.65
C VAL A 109 1.43 1.67 6.30
N ALA A 110 1.40 1.73 7.64
CA ALA A 110 0.42 2.52 8.37
C ALA A 110 0.53 4.03 8.08
N ILE A 111 1.68 4.53 7.60
CA ILE A 111 1.88 5.95 7.28
C ILE A 111 1.03 6.39 6.08
N PRO A 112 1.15 5.82 4.87
CA PRO A 112 0.29 6.22 3.75
C PRO A 112 -1.20 5.99 4.03
N MET A 113 -1.54 4.93 4.77
CA MET A 113 -2.90 4.67 5.23
C MET A 113 -3.44 5.82 6.08
N PHE A 114 -2.71 6.21 7.12
CA PHE A 114 -3.08 7.31 8.01
C PHE A 114 -3.12 8.66 7.28
N PHE A 115 -2.08 8.99 6.50
CA PHE A 115 -2.00 10.27 5.77
C PHE A 115 -3.12 10.39 4.74
N GLY A 116 -3.45 9.29 4.06
CA GLY A 116 -4.62 9.23 3.19
C GLY A 116 -5.91 9.51 3.94
N PHE A 117 -6.16 8.78 5.02
CA PHE A 117 -7.37 8.93 5.82
C PHE A 117 -7.52 10.34 6.42
N ALA A 118 -6.44 10.91 6.94
CA ALA A 118 -6.46 12.19 7.65
C ALA A 118 -6.44 13.41 6.73
N PHE A 119 -5.72 13.34 5.61
CA PHE A 119 -5.43 14.50 4.74
C PHE A 119 -5.91 14.35 3.30
N GLY A 120 -6.55 13.22 2.96
CA GLY A 120 -7.20 13.00 1.69
C GLY A 120 -6.42 12.12 0.70
N PRO A 121 -7.11 11.63 -0.34
CA PRO A 121 -6.58 10.66 -1.31
C PRO A 121 -5.32 11.13 -2.02
N SER A 122 -5.23 12.41 -2.41
CA SER A 122 -4.03 12.94 -3.07
C SER A 122 -2.79 12.84 -2.16
N VAL A 123 -2.95 13.20 -0.87
CA VAL A 123 -1.87 13.14 0.12
C VAL A 123 -1.45 11.70 0.40
N GLY A 124 -2.42 10.79 0.58
CA GLY A 124 -2.14 9.37 0.76
C GLY A 124 -1.44 8.75 -0.44
N PHE A 125 -1.89 9.10 -1.65
CA PHE A 125 -1.28 8.63 -2.90
C PHE A 125 0.19 9.03 -3.02
N PHE A 126 0.47 10.32 -2.88
CA PHE A 126 1.84 10.82 -2.94
C PHE A 126 2.71 10.24 -1.83
N THR A 127 2.21 10.22 -0.59
CA THR A 127 2.91 9.66 0.58
C THR A 127 3.33 8.22 0.31
N GLY A 128 2.41 7.37 -0.16
CA GLY A 128 2.71 5.97 -0.43
C GLY A 128 3.63 5.78 -1.63
N ALA A 129 3.37 6.48 -2.74
CA ALA A 129 4.14 6.33 -3.96
C ALA A 129 5.58 6.83 -3.79
N VAL A 130 5.75 8.10 -3.44
CA VAL A 130 7.07 8.73 -3.33
C VAL A 130 7.83 8.21 -2.12
N GLY A 131 7.15 8.02 -0.98
CA GLY A 131 7.79 7.48 0.22
C GLY A 131 8.31 6.05 0.03
N ASN A 132 7.56 5.18 -0.66
CA ASN A 132 8.04 3.84 -0.97
C ASN A 132 9.26 3.87 -1.90
N MET A 133 9.19 4.66 -2.98
CA MET A 133 10.26 4.76 -3.97
C MET A 133 11.58 5.22 -3.35
N PHE A 134 11.53 6.21 -2.45
CA PHE A 134 12.72 6.60 -1.67
C PHE A 134 13.15 5.53 -0.67
N GLY A 135 12.21 4.88 0.02
CA GLY A 135 12.51 3.80 0.96
C GLY A 135 13.29 2.67 0.30
N ASP A 136 12.81 2.19 -0.85
CA ASP A 136 13.45 1.11 -1.63
C ASP A 136 14.83 1.55 -2.16
N ALA A 137 14.94 2.81 -2.60
CA ALA A 137 16.22 3.37 -3.03
C ALA A 137 17.27 3.42 -1.91
N LEU A 138 16.82 3.63 -0.66
CA LEU A 138 17.70 3.68 0.52
C LEU A 138 18.08 2.29 1.03
N THR A 139 17.21 1.27 0.88
CA THR A 139 17.51 -0.10 1.37
C THR A 139 18.41 -0.90 0.45
N GLY A 140 18.56 -0.49 -0.82
CA GLY A 140 19.30 -1.26 -1.82
C GLY A 140 18.51 -2.45 -2.39
N PHE A 141 17.17 -2.44 -2.28
CA PHE A 141 16.30 -3.47 -2.87
C PHE A 141 16.11 -3.31 -4.39
N GLY A 142 16.77 -2.32 -4.99
CA GLY A 142 16.48 -1.87 -6.34
C GLY A 142 15.16 -1.11 -6.41
N LEU A 143 14.79 -0.68 -7.62
CA LEU A 143 13.61 0.16 -7.83
C LEU A 143 12.46 -0.63 -8.45
N SER A 144 11.33 -0.66 -7.76
CA SER A 144 10.06 -1.19 -8.27
C SER A 144 8.99 -0.08 -8.34
N PRO A 145 9.02 0.79 -9.37
CA PRO A 145 8.09 1.91 -9.51
C PRO A 145 6.61 1.48 -9.48
N GLN A 146 6.27 0.34 -10.08
CA GLN A 146 4.92 -0.21 -10.09
C GLN A 146 4.44 -0.60 -8.68
N TRP A 147 5.32 -1.16 -7.85
CA TRP A 147 5.04 -1.44 -6.45
C TRP A 147 4.90 -0.16 -5.65
N SER A 148 5.73 0.84 -5.94
CA SER A 148 5.60 2.17 -5.34
C SER A 148 4.24 2.78 -5.63
N VAL A 149 3.74 2.73 -6.88
CA VAL A 149 2.37 3.14 -7.20
C VAL A 149 1.32 2.30 -6.45
N GLY A 150 1.53 0.99 -6.32
CA GLY A 150 0.70 0.13 -5.47
C GLY A 150 0.58 0.66 -4.03
N ASN A 151 1.70 1.03 -3.39
CA ASN A 151 1.70 1.65 -2.06
C ASN A 151 1.00 3.02 -2.04
N GLY A 152 1.10 3.80 -3.12
CA GLY A 152 0.31 5.01 -3.31
C GLY A 152 -1.20 4.73 -3.32
N LEU A 153 -1.64 3.71 -4.06
CA LEU A 153 -3.05 3.32 -4.11
C LEU A 153 -3.59 2.91 -2.73
N ILE A 154 -2.76 2.31 -1.86
CA ILE A 154 -3.13 2.03 -0.46
C ILE A 154 -3.56 3.32 0.24
N GLY A 155 -2.71 4.36 0.19
CA GLY A 155 -3.02 5.65 0.81
C GLY A 155 -4.18 6.38 0.15
N MET A 156 -4.27 6.34 -1.19
CA MET A 156 -5.40 6.94 -1.91
C MET A 156 -6.73 6.35 -1.44
N VAL A 157 -6.85 5.02 -1.45
CA VAL A 157 -8.08 4.32 -1.06
C VAL A 157 -8.40 4.56 0.42
N ALA A 158 -7.41 4.60 1.31
CA ALA A 158 -7.63 4.98 2.70
C ALA A 158 -8.28 6.37 2.83
N GLY A 159 -7.86 7.33 2.01
CA GLY A 159 -8.44 8.68 1.95
C GLY A 159 -9.84 8.76 1.34
N MET A 160 -10.24 7.76 0.54
CA MET A 160 -11.61 7.69 0.00
C MET A 160 -12.67 7.49 1.10
N ALA A 161 -12.26 7.11 2.31
CA ALA A 161 -13.13 7.14 3.49
C ALA A 161 -13.86 8.48 3.65
N LEU A 162 -13.20 9.59 3.30
CA LEU A 162 -13.72 10.95 3.42
C LEU A 162 -14.88 11.26 2.46
N LEU A 163 -15.14 10.41 1.44
CA LEU A 163 -16.34 10.54 0.60
C LEU A 163 -17.64 10.24 1.35
N PHE A 164 -17.57 9.39 2.37
CA PHE A 164 -18.75 8.84 3.02
C PHE A 164 -19.16 9.71 4.22
N LYS A 165 -20.21 10.51 4.03
CA LYS A 165 -20.85 11.24 5.15
C LYS A 165 -21.35 10.28 6.23
N ASP A 166 -22.00 9.21 5.81
CA ASP A 166 -22.33 8.07 6.68
C ASP A 166 -21.17 7.07 6.67
N ARG A 167 -20.36 7.14 7.73
CA ARG A 167 -19.19 6.29 7.92
C ARG A 167 -19.57 4.81 8.00
N GLN A 168 -20.71 4.47 8.59
CA GLN A 168 -21.11 3.07 8.76
C GLN A 168 -21.48 2.42 7.42
N LYS A 169 -22.15 3.18 6.55
CA LYS A 169 -22.40 2.72 5.17
C LYS A 169 -21.09 2.45 4.43
N GLY A 170 -20.12 3.35 4.54
CA GLY A 170 -18.79 3.17 3.95
C GLY A 170 -18.08 1.92 4.48
N ILE A 171 -18.04 1.76 5.81
CA ILE A 171 -17.44 0.58 6.47
C ILE A 171 -18.05 -0.73 5.96
N ASN A 172 -19.39 -0.80 5.88
CA ASN A 172 -20.09 -2.01 5.45
C ASN A 172 -19.72 -2.41 4.01
N VAL A 173 -19.76 -1.45 3.08
CA VAL A 173 -19.42 -1.70 1.67
C VAL A 173 -17.98 -2.18 1.54
N VAL A 174 -17.06 -1.50 2.20
CA VAL A 174 -15.63 -1.80 2.14
C VAL A 174 -15.31 -3.17 2.72
N LEU A 175 -15.93 -3.55 3.84
CA LEU A 175 -15.71 -4.87 4.43
C LEU A 175 -16.28 -6.00 3.58
N VAL A 176 -17.39 -5.79 2.87
CA VAL A 176 -17.91 -6.79 1.93
C VAL A 176 -16.93 -7.00 0.77
N ILE A 177 -16.41 -5.92 0.19
CA ILE A 177 -15.42 -6.01 -0.89
C ILE A 177 -14.14 -6.70 -0.39
N SER A 178 -13.61 -6.28 0.76
CA SER A 178 -12.42 -6.89 1.36
C SER A 178 -12.62 -8.37 1.68
N PHE A 179 -13.81 -8.77 2.13
CA PHE A 179 -14.14 -10.18 2.37
C PHE A 179 -14.05 -11.00 1.09
N ILE A 180 -14.65 -10.51 0.00
CA ILE A 180 -14.61 -11.19 -1.29
C ILE A 180 -13.17 -11.33 -1.79
N LEU A 181 -12.37 -10.26 -1.72
CA LEU A 181 -10.97 -10.30 -2.12
C LEU A 181 -10.15 -11.28 -1.28
N ALA A 182 -10.34 -11.30 0.05
CA ALA A 182 -9.67 -12.23 0.95
C ALA A 182 -10.06 -13.70 0.65
N LEU A 183 -11.35 -13.97 0.38
CA LEU A 183 -11.82 -15.29 0.00
C LEU A 183 -11.23 -15.74 -1.34
N LEU A 184 -11.21 -14.86 -2.34
CA LEU A 184 -10.63 -15.18 -3.65
C LEU A 184 -9.14 -15.49 -3.54
N ALA A 185 -8.36 -14.67 -2.84
CA ALA A 185 -6.94 -14.92 -2.65
C ALA A 185 -6.68 -16.23 -1.88
N THR A 186 -7.51 -16.51 -0.86
CA THR A 186 -7.43 -17.76 -0.09
C THR A 186 -7.77 -18.98 -0.96
N ALA A 187 -8.78 -18.88 -1.82
CA ALA A 187 -9.14 -19.94 -2.76
C ALA A 187 -8.00 -20.22 -3.75
N VAL A 188 -7.37 -19.17 -4.30
CA VAL A 188 -6.20 -19.32 -5.18
C VAL A 188 -5.05 -20.03 -4.45
N PHE A 189 -4.80 -19.72 -3.18
CA PHE A 189 -3.80 -20.43 -2.37
C PHE A 189 -4.10 -21.92 -2.22
N PHE A 190 -5.34 -22.30 -1.88
CA PHE A 190 -5.71 -23.71 -1.75
C PHE A 190 -5.59 -24.47 -3.08
N LEU A 191 -5.91 -23.82 -4.20
CA LEU A 191 -5.79 -24.41 -5.54
C LEU A 191 -4.33 -24.52 -6.02
N ASN A 192 -3.41 -23.74 -5.44
CA ASN A 192 -2.02 -23.62 -5.88
C ASN A 192 -1.03 -23.78 -4.71
N ARG A 193 -1.22 -24.83 -3.89
CA ARG A 193 -0.45 -25.03 -2.65
C ARG A 193 1.05 -25.23 -2.85
N ASN A 194 1.46 -25.61 -4.06
CA ASN A 194 2.84 -25.97 -4.41
C ASN A 194 3.69 -24.79 -4.91
N VAL A 195 3.19 -23.54 -4.84
CA VAL A 195 3.98 -22.37 -5.21
C VAL A 195 5.22 -22.30 -4.29
N PRO A 196 6.44 -22.27 -4.86
CA PRO A 196 7.67 -22.21 -4.08
C PRO A 196 7.85 -20.83 -3.44
N ASN A 197 8.61 -20.79 -2.35
CA ASN A 197 9.05 -19.62 -1.62
C ASN A 197 10.51 -19.39 -2.00
N MET A 198 10.72 -18.66 -3.09
CA MET A 198 12.05 -18.47 -3.67
C MET A 198 13.00 -17.68 -2.78
N MET A 199 12.49 -17.03 -1.73
CA MET A 199 13.28 -16.26 -0.77
C MET A 199 13.71 -17.04 0.48
N PHE A 200 13.35 -18.33 0.61
CA PHE A 200 13.71 -19.15 1.77
C PHE A 200 14.79 -20.18 1.44
N PHE A 201 15.91 -20.06 2.16
CA PHE A 201 17.08 -20.93 2.01
C PHE A 201 17.41 -21.53 3.37
N ASP A 202 17.52 -22.85 3.41
CA ASP A 202 17.99 -23.62 4.56
C ASP A 202 18.93 -24.72 4.03
N PRO A 203 20.23 -24.39 3.85
CA PRO A 203 21.19 -25.32 3.28
C PRO A 203 21.39 -26.60 4.12
N GLU A 204 21.19 -26.52 5.44
CA GLU A 204 21.31 -27.69 6.33
C GLU A 204 20.16 -28.69 6.09
N ALA A 205 18.97 -28.17 5.80
CA ALA A 205 17.80 -28.96 5.40
C ALA A 205 17.76 -29.28 3.89
N GLY A 206 18.73 -28.80 3.10
CA GLY A 206 18.77 -28.99 1.64
C GLY A 206 17.75 -28.16 0.85
N ILE A 207 17.27 -27.04 1.41
CA ILE A 207 16.26 -26.17 0.82
C ILE A 207 16.92 -24.96 0.18
N PHE A 208 16.63 -24.71 -1.10
CA PHE A 208 17.20 -23.64 -1.91
C PHE A 208 16.14 -22.90 -2.70
N GLY A 209 15.19 -22.26 -1.99
CA GLY A 209 14.09 -21.51 -2.61
C GLY A 209 12.95 -22.38 -3.15
N ASP A 210 12.97 -23.68 -2.88
CA ASP A 210 12.03 -24.68 -3.36
C ASP A 210 10.97 -25.09 -2.32
N ALA A 211 11.11 -24.63 -1.07
CA ALA A 211 10.09 -24.82 -0.04
C ALA A 211 8.77 -24.15 -0.45
N THR A 212 7.62 -24.78 -0.19
CA THR A 212 6.33 -24.17 -0.52
C THR A 212 6.00 -22.99 0.39
N ILE A 213 5.24 -22.01 -0.12
CA ILE A 213 4.70 -20.90 0.67
C ILE A 213 3.99 -21.45 1.92
N SER A 214 4.26 -20.88 3.09
CA SER A 214 3.75 -21.43 4.35
C SER A 214 2.23 -21.23 4.49
N TRP A 215 1.59 -22.03 5.35
CA TRP A 215 0.19 -21.81 5.73
C TRP A 215 -0.04 -20.43 6.35
N PHE A 216 0.95 -19.95 7.10
CA PHE A 216 0.91 -18.62 7.70
C PHE A 216 0.82 -17.54 6.63
N ALA A 217 1.70 -17.58 5.62
CA ALA A 217 1.68 -16.63 4.52
C ALA A 217 0.43 -16.78 3.65
N GLY A 218 0.02 -18.01 3.29
CA GLY A 218 -1.14 -18.26 2.43
C GLY A 218 -2.50 -17.91 3.05
N LEU A 219 -2.65 -17.99 4.38
CA LEU A 219 -3.89 -17.60 5.08
C LEU A 219 -3.86 -16.17 5.63
N SER A 220 -2.74 -15.46 5.45
CA SER A 220 -2.51 -14.17 6.10
C SER A 220 -3.54 -13.09 5.72
N ALA A 221 -4.02 -13.05 4.48
CA ALA A 221 -5.03 -12.08 4.05
C ALA A 221 -6.39 -12.30 4.72
N ILE A 222 -6.87 -13.55 4.81
CA ILE A 222 -8.14 -13.84 5.50
C ILE A 222 -8.02 -13.65 7.01
N VAL A 223 -6.88 -14.02 7.61
CA VAL A 223 -6.59 -13.75 9.02
C VAL A 223 -6.58 -12.25 9.30
N GLY A 224 -5.91 -11.46 8.45
CA GLY A 224 -5.89 -10.00 8.53
C GLY A 224 -7.29 -9.39 8.40
N PHE A 225 -8.11 -9.88 7.46
CA PHE A 225 -9.51 -9.47 7.34
C PHE A 225 -10.32 -9.78 8.61
N LEU A 226 -10.22 -11.01 9.12
CA LEU A 226 -10.93 -11.43 10.33
C LEU A 226 -10.50 -10.62 11.55
N LEU A 227 -9.23 -10.25 11.66
CA LEU A 227 -8.73 -9.37 12.70
C LEU A 227 -9.38 -7.98 12.62
N VAL A 228 -9.47 -7.38 11.44
CA VAL A 228 -10.15 -6.09 11.25
C VAL A 228 -11.63 -6.17 11.59
N VAL A 229 -12.30 -7.27 11.22
CA VAL A 229 -13.71 -7.50 11.60
C VAL A 229 -13.85 -7.67 13.11
N ALA A 230 -12.97 -8.44 13.76
CA ALA A 230 -12.99 -8.61 15.21
C ALA A 230 -12.81 -7.26 15.92
N ILE A 231 -11.84 -6.45 15.47
CA ILE A 231 -11.57 -5.12 16.00
C ILE A 231 -12.80 -4.23 15.89
N ARG A 232 -13.49 -4.21 14.75
CA ARG A 232 -14.74 -3.45 14.56
C ARG A 232 -15.77 -3.73 15.66
N PHE A 233 -15.89 -4.98 16.11
CA PHE A 233 -16.88 -5.38 17.12
C PHE A 233 -16.40 -5.21 18.57
N THR A 234 -15.16 -4.81 18.80
CA THR A 234 -14.70 -4.47 20.16
C THR A 234 -15.41 -3.22 20.69
N ALA A 235 -15.57 -3.14 22.01
CA ALA A 235 -16.28 -2.05 22.67
C ALA A 235 -15.72 -0.65 22.37
N VAL A 236 -14.41 -0.55 22.07
CA VAL A 236 -13.70 0.69 21.74
C VAL A 236 -14.05 1.18 20.33
N PHE A 237 -14.09 0.27 19.35
CA PHE A 237 -14.26 0.62 17.94
C PHE A 237 -15.72 0.73 17.54
N ASN A 238 -16.61 -0.08 18.13
CA ASN A 238 -18.05 0.01 17.88
C ASN A 238 -18.61 1.40 18.23
N LYS A 239 -18.00 2.09 19.21
CA LYS A 239 -18.35 3.46 19.61
C LYS A 239 -17.56 4.56 18.87
N ASN A 240 -16.59 4.19 18.03
CA ASN A 240 -15.75 5.12 17.28
C ASN A 240 -15.76 4.79 15.78
N PRO A 241 -16.78 5.26 15.04
CA PRO A 241 -16.92 4.97 13.61
C PRO A 241 -15.80 5.62 12.77
N GLU A 242 -15.13 6.65 13.27
CA GLU A 242 -14.01 7.30 12.58
C GLU A 242 -12.79 6.37 12.52
N VAL A 243 -12.36 5.86 13.68
CA VAL A 243 -11.24 4.92 13.77
C VAL A 243 -11.57 3.62 13.03
N THR A 244 -12.81 3.13 13.15
CA THR A 244 -13.25 1.94 12.42
C THR A 244 -13.21 2.14 10.91
N ALA A 245 -13.63 3.31 10.42
CA ALA A 245 -13.51 3.65 9.00
C ALA A 245 -12.04 3.69 8.56
N ALA A 246 -11.16 4.30 9.35
CA ALA A 246 -9.73 4.34 9.02
C ALA A 246 -9.15 2.95 8.79
N VAL A 247 -9.40 2.00 9.70
CA VAL A 247 -8.91 0.63 9.58
C VAL A 247 -9.54 -0.10 8.39
N ALA A 248 -10.87 -0.02 8.24
CA ALA A 248 -11.58 -0.73 7.17
C ALA A 248 -11.14 -0.24 5.77
N TRP A 249 -11.03 1.07 5.57
CA TRP A 249 -10.57 1.65 4.30
C TRP A 249 -9.09 1.36 4.05
N SER A 250 -8.26 1.32 5.10
CA SER A 250 -6.85 0.91 4.98
C SER A 250 -6.70 -0.55 4.58
N LEU A 251 -7.55 -1.45 5.07
CA LEU A 251 -7.58 -2.85 4.66
C LEU A 251 -7.90 -3.00 3.17
N LEU A 252 -8.94 -2.32 2.69
CA LEU A 252 -9.27 -2.35 1.26
C LEU A 252 -8.18 -1.70 0.42
N GLY A 253 -7.63 -0.58 0.87
CA GLY A 253 -6.52 0.08 0.19
C GLY A 253 -5.32 -0.84 0.05
N ASN A 254 -4.99 -1.58 1.12
CA ASN A 254 -3.94 -2.59 1.10
C ASN A 254 -4.22 -3.69 0.06
N PHE A 255 -5.43 -4.26 0.03
CA PHE A 255 -5.76 -5.29 -0.96
C PHE A 255 -5.74 -4.76 -2.41
N ILE A 256 -6.21 -3.54 -2.65
CA ILE A 256 -6.17 -2.93 -3.98
C ILE A 256 -4.74 -2.59 -4.39
N GLY A 257 -3.98 -1.95 -3.51
CA GLY A 257 -2.62 -1.48 -3.81
C GLY A 257 -1.62 -2.62 -3.99
N ILE A 258 -1.60 -3.58 -3.07
CA ILE A 258 -0.75 -4.77 -3.20
C ILE A 258 -1.25 -5.67 -4.34
N GLY A 259 -2.57 -5.76 -4.53
CA GLY A 259 -3.16 -6.49 -5.67
C GLY A 259 -2.68 -5.92 -7.00
N PHE A 260 -2.71 -4.60 -7.16
CA PHE A 260 -2.19 -3.91 -8.34
C PHE A 260 -0.70 -4.25 -8.59
N ALA A 261 0.12 -4.16 -7.54
CA ALA A 261 1.55 -4.44 -7.64
C ALA A 261 1.83 -5.90 -8.04
N ALA A 262 1.30 -6.87 -7.31
CA ALA A 262 1.51 -8.28 -7.60
C ALA A 262 0.96 -8.69 -8.97
N ILE A 263 -0.22 -8.17 -9.36
CA ILE A 263 -0.79 -8.45 -10.68
C ILE A 263 0.12 -7.92 -11.78
N SER A 264 0.75 -6.75 -11.61
CA SER A 264 1.66 -6.20 -12.62
C SER A 264 2.87 -7.10 -12.92
N ASP A 265 3.32 -7.89 -11.93
CA ASP A 265 4.47 -8.78 -12.07
C ASP A 265 4.20 -10.02 -12.92
N ILE A 266 2.93 -10.30 -13.25
CA ILE A 266 2.57 -11.28 -14.29
C ILE A 266 3.17 -10.89 -15.64
N TRP A 267 3.17 -9.58 -15.97
CA TRP A 267 3.70 -9.08 -17.22
C TRP A 267 5.15 -8.62 -17.12
N ILE A 268 5.54 -8.05 -15.97
CA ILE A 268 6.89 -7.51 -15.78
C ILE A 268 7.90 -8.64 -15.57
N ASN A 269 7.59 -9.59 -14.67
CA ASN A 269 8.50 -10.68 -14.29
C ASN A 269 8.11 -12.03 -14.93
N GLY A 270 7.02 -12.07 -15.70
CA GLY A 270 6.53 -13.30 -16.34
C GLY A 270 5.94 -14.31 -15.37
N TYR A 271 5.53 -13.88 -14.17
CA TYR A 271 4.99 -14.78 -13.16
C TYR A 271 3.65 -15.37 -13.56
N PRO A 272 3.43 -16.69 -13.37
CA PRO A 272 2.08 -17.25 -13.45
C PRO A 272 1.13 -16.53 -12.48
N PRO A 273 -0.17 -16.39 -12.80
CA PRO A 273 -1.13 -15.72 -11.92
C PRO A 273 -1.15 -16.28 -10.48
N ALA A 274 -0.96 -17.60 -10.34
CA ALA A 274 -0.85 -18.25 -9.04
C ALA A 274 0.37 -17.76 -8.24
N VAL A 275 1.51 -17.53 -8.90
CA VAL A 275 2.74 -17.04 -8.26
C VAL A 275 2.59 -15.60 -7.81
N ALA A 276 2.02 -14.72 -8.64
CA ALA A 276 1.72 -13.35 -8.25
C ALA A 276 0.80 -13.29 -7.02
N ILE A 277 -0.27 -14.10 -6.99
CA ILE A 277 -1.22 -14.06 -5.86
C ILE A 277 -0.67 -14.76 -4.61
N VAL A 278 -0.12 -15.97 -4.75
CA VAL A 278 0.30 -16.79 -3.61
C VAL A 278 1.69 -16.41 -3.11
N GLY A 279 2.57 -16.06 -4.03
CA GLY A 279 3.97 -15.75 -3.75
C GLY A 279 4.22 -14.29 -3.37
N GLU A 280 3.37 -13.34 -3.80
CA GLU A 280 3.61 -11.91 -3.56
C GLU A 280 2.44 -11.24 -2.84
N PHE A 281 1.23 -11.33 -3.40
CA PHE A 281 0.07 -10.65 -2.83
C PHE A 281 -0.22 -11.12 -1.40
N LEU A 282 -0.34 -12.42 -1.16
CA LEU A 282 -0.64 -12.94 0.18
C LEU A 282 0.47 -12.59 1.20
N PRO A 283 1.77 -12.86 0.93
CA PRO A 283 2.85 -12.49 1.83
C PRO A 283 2.97 -10.99 2.14
N ALA A 284 2.58 -10.11 1.23
CA ALA A 284 2.62 -8.66 1.46
C ALA A 284 1.32 -8.13 2.09
N ALA A 285 0.16 -8.47 1.54
CA ALA A 285 -1.13 -7.94 1.95
C ALA A 285 -1.55 -8.45 3.34
N GLY A 286 -1.21 -9.68 3.70
CA GLY A 286 -1.58 -10.23 4.99
C GLY A 286 -0.95 -9.49 6.18
N PRO A 287 0.39 -9.43 6.29
CA PRO A 287 1.06 -8.68 7.33
C PRO A 287 0.67 -7.19 7.37
N ASN A 288 0.51 -6.55 6.21
CA ASN A 288 0.03 -5.17 6.13
C ASN A 288 -1.36 -5.01 6.79
N SER A 289 -2.23 -5.99 6.67
CA SER A 289 -3.57 -5.98 7.30
C SER A 289 -3.48 -6.03 8.82
N ILE A 290 -2.50 -6.77 9.36
CA ILE A 290 -2.21 -6.82 10.80
C ILE A 290 -1.67 -5.46 11.28
N PHE A 291 -0.74 -4.86 10.55
CA PHE A 291 -0.24 -3.52 10.89
C PHE A 291 -1.31 -2.45 10.76
N ALA A 292 -2.19 -2.54 9.77
CA ALA A 292 -3.35 -1.66 9.66
C ALA A 292 -4.26 -1.77 10.88
N ALA A 293 -4.54 -3.00 11.34
CA ALA A 293 -5.35 -3.27 12.52
C ALA A 293 -4.76 -2.70 13.83
N ILE A 294 -3.43 -2.64 13.96
CA ILE A 294 -2.76 -2.22 15.20
C ILE A 294 -2.37 -0.74 15.17
N LEU A 295 -1.71 -0.29 14.11
CA LEU A 295 -1.02 1.00 14.06
C LEU A 295 -1.93 2.15 13.60
N VAL A 296 -2.82 1.90 12.62
CA VAL A 296 -3.72 2.96 12.12
C VAL A 296 -4.62 3.51 13.24
N PRO A 297 -5.22 2.70 14.13
CA PRO A 297 -6.00 3.21 15.25
C PRO A 297 -5.22 4.12 16.18
N LEU A 298 -3.97 3.77 16.46
CA LEU A 298 -3.08 4.54 17.33
C LEU A 298 -2.75 5.89 16.71
N LEU A 299 -2.42 5.91 15.42
CA LEU A 299 -2.12 7.14 14.68
C LEU A 299 -3.35 8.07 14.60
N VAL A 300 -4.52 7.52 14.27
CA VAL A 300 -5.76 8.30 14.22
C VAL A 300 -6.12 8.83 15.60
N ALA A 301 -6.08 8.01 16.64
CA ALA A 301 -6.39 8.45 18.00
C ALA A 301 -5.43 9.53 18.50
N ALA A 302 -4.12 9.38 18.24
CA ALA A 302 -3.11 10.38 18.59
C ALA A 302 -3.36 11.70 17.85
N TYR A 303 -3.65 11.63 16.55
CA TYR A 303 -3.96 12.82 15.76
C TYR A 303 -5.22 13.54 16.24
N SER A 304 -6.31 12.81 16.50
CA SER A 304 -7.54 13.38 17.05
C SER A 304 -7.31 14.03 18.42
N ALA A 305 -6.41 13.49 19.25
CA ALA A 305 -6.05 14.10 20.53
C ALA A 305 -5.32 15.44 20.34
N VAL A 306 -4.38 15.51 19.39
CA VAL A 306 -3.67 16.75 19.04
C VAL A 306 -4.62 17.81 18.47
N GLN A 307 -5.55 17.40 17.61
CA GLN A 307 -6.60 18.29 17.07
C GLN A 307 -7.43 18.94 18.18
N ARG A 308 -7.91 18.13 19.13
CA ARG A 308 -8.65 18.63 20.31
C ARG A 308 -7.84 19.60 21.16
N GLN A 309 -6.55 19.36 21.35
CA GLN A 309 -5.68 20.26 22.12
C GLN A 309 -5.39 21.57 21.39
N THR A 310 -5.24 21.52 20.07
CA THR A 310 -4.86 22.70 19.26
C THR A 310 -6.05 23.51 18.77
N GLY A 311 -7.29 23.08 19.07
CA GLY A 311 -8.52 23.77 18.69
C GLY A 311 -8.77 23.78 17.17
N ARG A 312 -8.19 22.81 16.45
CA ARG A 312 -8.23 22.64 15.00
C ARG A 312 -8.71 21.25 14.64
#